data_AF-A0A0A2A9E2-F1
#
_entry.id   AF-A0A0A2A9E2-F1
#
_cell.length_a   1.000
_cell.length_b   1.000
_cell.length_c   1.000
_cell.angle_alpha   90.00
_cell.angle_beta   90.00
_cell.angle_gamma   90.00
#
_symmetry.space_group_name_H-M   'P 1'
#
loop_
_entity.id
_entity.type
_entity.pdbx_description
1 polymer ?
#
loop_
_entity_poly.entity_id
_entity_poly.type
_entity_poly.pdbx_seq_one_letter_code
_entity_poly.pdbx_strand_id
1 'polypeptide(L)'
;MKHLLIASILFFISFGAFADERQREIEYEAINLVIKKYGKGLENRLKGTGVNPSYRSWYENDCFVSIAAGTYQEKTWSAMQWFSVNVCSDSAEIMESE
;
A
#
# COMPACT_ATOMS: atom_id res chain seq x y z
N MET A 1 33.28 -33.65 28.16
CA MET A 1 33.24 -33.64 26.68
C MET A 1 31.76 -33.57 26.30
N LYS A 2 31.27 -32.36 26.00
CA LYS A 2 31.20 -31.71 24.68
C LYS A 2 29.92 -32.12 23.92
N HIS A 3 29.02 -31.14 23.80
CA HIS A 3 28.11 -30.80 22.68
C HIS A 3 27.28 -31.95 22.06
N LEU A 4 25.99 -31.85 21.73
CA LEU A 4 25.29 -30.82 20.97
C LEU A 4 23.77 -31.05 21.18
N LEU A 5 23.04 -30.08 21.72
CA LEU A 5 21.58 -29.99 21.57
C LEU A 5 21.17 -28.53 21.42
N ILE A 6 21.80 -27.82 20.48
CA ILE A 6 21.39 -26.46 20.11
C ILE A 6 21.61 -26.30 18.59
N ALA A 7 20.73 -26.86 17.77
CA ALA A 7 20.81 -26.66 16.31
C ALA A 7 19.47 -26.80 15.57
N SER A 8 18.32 -26.55 16.20
CA SER A 8 17.02 -26.70 15.50
C SER A 8 16.07 -25.50 15.59
N ILE A 9 16.45 -24.38 16.21
CA ILE A 9 15.55 -23.22 16.39
C ILE A 9 15.89 -22.03 15.47
N LEU A 10 16.96 -22.09 14.68
CA LEU A 10 17.40 -20.94 13.87
C LEU A 10 16.81 -20.85 12.45
N PHE A 11 15.93 -21.77 12.03
CA PHE A 11 15.43 -21.80 10.64
C PHE A 11 14.05 -21.15 10.42
N PHE A 12 13.42 -20.58 11.45
CA PHE A 12 12.05 -20.03 11.34
C PHE A 12 11.94 -18.51 11.33
N ILE A 13 13.06 -17.77 11.40
CA ILE A 13 13.03 -16.31 11.56
C ILE A 13 13.05 -15.54 10.23
N SER A 14 13.34 -16.20 9.09
CA SER A 14 13.49 -15.50 7.81
C SER A 14 12.19 -15.28 7.03
N PHE A 15 11.18 -16.14 7.17
CA PHE A 15 9.98 -16.07 6.33
C PHE A 15 9.11 -14.81 6.59
N GLY A 16 9.13 -14.26 7.81
CA GLY A 16 8.37 -13.04 8.14
C GLY A 16 8.95 -11.76 7.52
N ALA A 17 10.27 -11.67 7.37
CA ALA A 17 10.92 -10.49 6.79
C ALA A 17 10.74 -10.42 5.26
N PHE A 18 10.78 -11.57 4.58
CA PHE A 18 10.54 -11.64 3.13
C PHE A 18 9.09 -11.37 2.74
N ALA A 19 8.13 -11.73 3.60
CA ALA A 19 6.72 -11.39 3.39
C ALA A 19 6.48 -9.87 3.45
N ASP A 20 7.17 -9.14 4.35
CA ASP A 20 7.08 -7.68 4.47
C ASP A 20 7.65 -6.96 3.24
N GLU A 21 8.80 -7.40 2.72
CA GLU A 21 9.44 -6.76 1.56
C GLU A 21 8.60 -6.93 0.29
N ARG A 22 8.15 -8.15 -0.02
CA ARG A 22 7.29 -8.42 -1.18
C ARG A 22 5.94 -7.71 -1.07
N GLN A 23 5.34 -7.70 0.12
CA GLN A 23 4.10 -6.96 0.36
C GLN A 23 4.30 -5.46 0.08
N ARG A 24 5.39 -4.86 0.58
CA ARG A 24 5.68 -3.44 0.36
C ARG A 24 5.89 -3.11 -1.11
N GLU A 25 6.57 -3.96 -1.86
CA GLU A 25 6.73 -3.79 -3.31
C GLU A 25 5.38 -3.72 -4.02
N ILE A 26 4.48 -4.66 -3.70
CA ILE A 26 3.12 -4.71 -4.25
C ILE A 26 2.31 -3.46 -3.86
N GLU A 27 2.41 -3.01 -2.62
CA GLU A 27 1.73 -1.78 -2.17
C GLU A 27 2.28 -0.53 -2.88
N TYR A 28 3.59 -0.43 -3.09
CA TYR A 28 4.20 0.67 -3.84
C TYR A 28 3.77 0.68 -5.30
N GLU A 29 3.73 -0.49 -5.94
CA GLU A 29 3.22 -0.65 -7.31
C GLU A 29 1.77 -0.19 -7.41
N ALA A 30 0.92 -0.61 -6.47
CA ALA A 30 -0.48 -0.21 -6.42
C ALA A 30 -0.67 1.30 -6.25
N ILE A 31 0.08 1.92 -5.33
CA ILE A 31 0.06 3.39 -5.15
C ILE A 31 0.49 4.10 -6.44
N ASN A 32 1.55 3.62 -7.08
CA ASN A 32 2.06 4.21 -8.33
C ASN A 32 1.04 4.11 -9.48
N LEU A 33 0.32 3.00 -9.59
CA LEU A 33 -0.77 2.86 -10.56
C LEU A 33 -1.87 3.90 -10.33
N VAL A 34 -2.28 4.13 -9.07
CA VAL A 34 -3.26 5.16 -8.72
C VAL A 34 -2.74 6.57 -9.05
N ILE A 35 -1.49 6.89 -8.68
CA ILE A 35 -0.87 8.19 -9.00
C ILE A 35 -0.83 8.39 -10.52
N LYS A 36 -0.37 7.40 -11.28
CA LYS A 36 -0.26 7.45 -12.74
C LYS A 36 -1.61 7.69 -13.41
N LYS A 37 -2.66 7.00 -12.95
CA LYS A 37 -3.99 7.04 -13.57
C LYS A 37 -4.84 8.23 -13.10
N TYR A 38 -4.76 8.59 -11.82
CA TYR A 38 -5.68 9.54 -11.16
C TYR A 38 -4.99 10.72 -10.46
N GLY A 39 -3.67 10.69 -10.27
CA GLY A 39 -2.91 11.66 -9.48
C GLY A 39 -3.17 13.10 -9.89
N LYS A 40 -3.06 13.42 -11.18
CA LYS A 40 -3.34 14.79 -11.70
C LYS A 40 -4.76 15.25 -11.40
N GLY A 41 -5.75 14.35 -11.45
CA GLY A 41 -7.13 14.65 -11.11
C GLY A 41 -7.30 14.95 -9.63
N LEU A 42 -6.65 14.16 -8.77
CA LEU A 42 -6.65 14.35 -7.31
C LEU A 42 -5.93 15.64 -6.90
N GLU A 43 -4.78 15.95 -7.50
CA GLU A 43 -4.05 17.21 -7.31
C GLU A 43 -4.89 18.41 -7.70
N ASN A 44 -5.55 18.35 -8.87
CA ASN A 44 -6.44 19.42 -9.33
C ASN A 44 -7.63 19.64 -8.38
N ARG A 45 -8.19 18.57 -7.80
CA ARG A 45 -9.27 18.66 -6.78
C ARG A 45 -8.82 19.39 -5.53
N LEU A 46 -7.53 19.34 -5.19
CA LEU A 46 -6.94 19.99 -4.02
C LEU A 46 -6.29 21.35 -4.33
N LYS A 47 -6.35 21.82 -5.57
CA LYS A 47 -5.73 23.09 -5.97
C LYS A 47 -6.29 24.25 -5.14
N GLY A 48 -5.39 25.04 -4.53
CA GLY A 48 -5.76 26.18 -3.70
C GLY A 48 -6.04 25.86 -2.22
N THR A 49 -6.01 24.58 -1.83
CA THR A 49 -6.18 24.17 -0.42
C THR A 49 -4.89 24.18 0.39
N GLY A 50 -3.73 24.24 -0.28
CA GLY A 50 -2.42 24.14 0.36
C GLY A 50 -2.00 22.73 0.78
N VAL A 51 -2.81 21.71 0.49
CA VAL A 51 -2.48 20.30 0.76
C VAL A 51 -2.30 19.50 -0.53
N ASN A 52 -1.47 18.47 -0.47
CA ASN A 52 -1.27 17.51 -1.55
C ASN A 52 -2.03 16.21 -1.27
N PRO A 53 -2.39 15.43 -2.31
CA PRO A 53 -2.88 14.07 -2.11
C PRO A 53 -1.87 13.24 -1.30
N SER A 54 -2.39 12.46 -0.37
CA SER A 54 -1.68 11.45 0.40
C SER A 54 -2.33 10.10 0.15
N TYR A 55 -1.53 9.03 0.11
CA TYR A 55 -1.99 7.69 -0.22
C TYR A 55 -1.73 6.73 0.94
N ARG A 56 -2.65 5.81 1.16
CA ARG A 56 -2.49 4.68 2.07
C ARG A 56 -2.91 3.39 1.37
N SER A 57 -2.21 2.31 1.66
CA SER A 57 -2.46 0.99 1.11
C SER A 57 -2.95 0.03 2.19
N TRP A 58 -3.77 -0.92 1.75
CA TRP A 58 -4.16 -2.10 2.51
C TRP A 58 -3.98 -3.28 1.57
N TYR A 59 -2.88 -4.01 1.78
CA TYR A 59 -2.63 -5.27 1.10
C TYR A 59 -3.74 -6.28 1.37
N GLU A 60 -4.30 -6.87 0.30
CA GLU A 60 -5.30 -7.94 0.41
C GLU A 60 -4.68 -9.29 0.02
N ASN A 61 -3.97 -9.32 -1.11
CA ASN A 61 -3.23 -10.48 -1.60
C ASN A 61 -2.22 -10.08 -2.69
N ASP A 62 -1.50 -11.06 -3.24
CA ASP A 62 -0.43 -10.87 -4.22
C ASP A 62 -0.85 -10.07 -5.48
N CYS A 63 -2.15 -9.99 -5.80
CA CYS A 63 -2.66 -9.23 -6.94
C CYS A 63 -3.49 -8.01 -6.55
N PHE A 64 -4.18 -8.00 -5.41
CA PHE A 64 -5.12 -6.95 -5.03
C PHE A 64 -4.65 -6.12 -3.83
N VAL A 65 -4.76 -4.81 -3.99
CA VAL A 65 -4.49 -3.82 -2.94
C VAL A 65 -5.58 -2.76 -2.94
N SER A 66 -6.16 -2.51 -1.78
CA SER A 66 -7.03 -1.36 -1.57
C SER A 66 -6.18 -0.11 -1.34
N ILE A 67 -6.38 0.94 -2.14
CA ILE A 67 -5.70 2.23 -1.99
C ILE A 67 -6.70 3.30 -1.61
N ALA A 68 -6.40 4.09 -0.59
CA ALA A 68 -7.15 5.30 -0.29
C ALA A 68 -6.29 6.53 -0.59
N ALA A 69 -6.79 7.39 -1.48
CA ALA A 69 -6.28 8.74 -1.63
C ALA A 69 -7.02 9.66 -0.67
N GLY A 70 -6.28 10.51 0.03
CA GLY A 70 -6.78 11.40 1.05
C GLY A 70 -5.91 12.62 1.24
N THR A 71 -6.10 13.31 2.36
CA THR A 71 -5.25 14.41 2.78
C THR A 71 -4.74 14.16 4.19
N TYR A 72 -3.52 14.64 4.45
CA TYR A 72 -2.94 14.65 5.78
C TYR A 72 -2.99 16.08 6.33
N GLN A 73 -3.50 16.21 7.55
CA GLN A 73 -3.35 17.38 8.41
C GLN A 73 -2.60 16.91 9.66
N GLU A 74 -1.95 17.82 10.41
CA GLU A 74 -0.99 17.50 11.48
C GLU A 74 -1.38 16.36 12.44
N LYS A 75 -2.68 16.13 12.65
CA LYS A 75 -3.20 15.09 13.56
C LYS A 75 -4.21 14.15 12.93
N THR A 76 -4.60 14.39 11.67
CA THR A 76 -5.73 13.69 11.05
C THR A 76 -5.40 13.32 9.61
N TRP A 77 -5.86 12.14 9.21
CA TRP A 77 -5.84 11.71 7.83
C TRP A 77 -7.26 11.36 7.42
N SER A 78 -7.71 11.88 6.29
CA SER A 78 -9.08 11.69 5.81
C SER A 78 -9.06 11.19 4.38
N ALA A 79 -9.75 10.06 4.14
CA ALA A 79 -9.95 9.52 2.81
C ALA A 79 -10.86 10.45 1.99
N MET A 80 -10.50 10.63 0.73
CA MET A 80 -11.29 11.35 -0.28
C MET A 80 -11.79 10.42 -1.37
N GLN A 81 -11.05 9.35 -1.66
CA GLN A 81 -11.39 8.37 -2.68
C GLN A 81 -10.72 7.04 -2.36
N TRP A 82 -11.49 5.96 -2.50
CA TRP A 82 -10.99 4.59 -2.44
C TRP A 82 -10.86 4.00 -3.84
N PHE A 83 -9.87 3.13 -3.98
CA PHE A 83 -9.55 2.41 -5.21
C PHE A 83 -9.30 0.94 -4.90
N SER A 84 -9.81 0.06 -5.75
CA SER A 84 -9.36 -1.33 -5.84
C SER A 84 -8.31 -1.42 -6.95
N VAL A 85 -7.12 -1.90 -6.61
CA VAL A 85 -6.00 -1.97 -7.54
C VAL A 85 -5.60 -3.42 -7.74
N ASN A 86 -5.56 -3.85 -9.01
CA ASN A 86 -5.02 -5.14 -9.40
C ASN A 86 -3.64 -4.93 -10.05
N VAL A 87 -2.58 -5.21 -9.30
CA VAL A 87 -1.19 -5.06 -9.78
C VAL A 87 -0.84 -6.11 -10.84
N CYS A 88 -1.45 -7.29 -10.80
CA CYS A 88 -1.23 -8.35 -11.78
C CYS A 88 -1.79 -8.00 -13.18
N SER A 89 -2.70 -7.03 -13.27
CA SER A 89 -3.30 -6.56 -14.53
C SER A 89 -3.14 -5.06 -14.78
N ASP A 90 -2.28 -4.37 -14.03
CA ASP A 90 -2.05 -2.92 -14.11
C ASP A 90 -3.34 -2.08 -14.08
N SER A 91 -4.36 -2.54 -13.34
CA SER A 91 -5.67 -1.89 -13.30
C SER A 91 -5.95 -1.25 -11.94
N ALA A 92 -6.62 -0.11 -11.96
CA ALA A 92 -7.06 0.60 -10.77
C ALA A 92 -8.47 1.13 -11.03
N GLU A 93 -9.40 0.80 -10.15
CA GLU A 93 -10.82 1.12 -10.27
C GLU A 93 -11.28 1.93 -9.06
N ILE A 94 -12.12 2.92 -9.30
CA ILE A 94 -12.74 3.74 -8.25
C ILE A 94 -13.78 2.86 -7.55
N MET A 95 -13.69 2.75 -6.23
CA MET A 95 -14.73 2.09 -5.44
C MET A 95 -15.87 3.08 -5.21
N GLU A 96 -17.10 2.67 -5.49
CA GLU A 96 -18.28 3.45 -5.14
C GLU A 96 -18.42 3.50 -3.62
N SER A 97 -18.62 4.70 -3.07
CA SER A 97 -19.07 4.86 -1.69
C SER A 97 -20.57 4.61 -1.64
N GLU A 98 -21.01 3.66 -0.83
CA GLU A 98 -22.44 3.48 -0.49
C GLU A 98 -23.08 4.78 0.04
#